data_AF-A0A976HRE5-F1
#
_entry.id   AF-A0A976HRE5-F1
#
_cell.length_a   1.000
_cell.length_b   1.000
_cell.length_c   1.000
_cell.angle_alpha   90.00
_cell.angle_beta   90.00
_cell.angle_gamma   90.00
#
_symmetry.space_group_name_H-M   'P 1'
#
loop_
_entity.id
_entity.type
_entity.pdbx_description
1 polymer ?
#
loop_
_entity_poly.entity_id
_entity_poly.type
_entity_poly.pdbx_seq_one_letter_code
_entity_poly.pdbx_strand_id
1 'polypeptide(L)'
;MSNFFDFQLLRSMLVALPMTVIILFCCYVASTVHLPLLAVMLSGVGIGFLEPKRGWLLALAIILLMFLGAFLMKTYLPLTVKQVEHTQFVAYLTFFPAFTGGFLGSFLKRALG
;
A
#
# COMPACT_ATOMS: atom_id res chain seq x y z
N MET A 1 21.92 21.43 -7.13
CA MET A 1 20.73 21.32 -6.27
C MET A 1 19.54 20.92 -7.15
N SER A 2 19.38 19.64 -7.45
CA SER A 2 18.30 19.16 -8.32
C SER A 2 17.03 18.98 -7.50
N ASN A 3 15.95 19.61 -7.95
CA ASN A 3 14.65 19.70 -7.29
C ASN A 3 14.16 18.33 -6.78
N PHE A 4 14.10 18.17 -5.46
CA PHE A 4 13.51 16.99 -4.81
C PHE A 4 11.98 16.90 -5.03
N PHE A 5 11.34 17.99 -5.46
CA PHE A 5 9.94 18.05 -5.88
C PHE A 5 9.81 17.74 -7.38
N ASP A 6 10.07 16.48 -7.73
CA ASP A 6 9.86 15.97 -9.08
C ASP A 6 8.36 15.71 -9.33
N PHE A 7 7.82 16.18 -10.44
CA PHE A 7 6.47 15.81 -10.93
C PHE A 7 6.28 14.27 -11.01
N GLN A 8 7.37 13.52 -11.15
CA GLN A 8 7.39 12.06 -11.05
C GLN A 8 6.95 11.55 -9.68
N LEU A 9 7.44 12.16 -8.59
CA LEU A 9 7.11 11.75 -7.23
C LEU A 9 5.63 12.04 -6.93
N LEU A 10 5.12 13.17 -7.42
CA LEU A 10 3.69 13.52 -7.35
C LEU A 10 2.82 12.51 -8.12
N ARG A 11 3.21 12.16 -9.37
CA ARG A 11 2.48 11.18 -10.19
C ARG A 11 2.43 9.82 -9.52
N SER A 12 3.49 9.43 -8.84
CA SER A 12 3.60 8.12 -8.20
C SER A 12 2.87 8.07 -6.86
N MET A 13 2.82 9.17 -6.11
CA MET A 13 1.87 9.33 -5.00
C MET A 13 0.41 9.28 -5.46
N LEU A 14 0.11 9.83 -6.64
CA LEU A 14 -1.23 9.77 -7.24
C LEU A 14 -1.63 8.34 -7.59
N VAL A 15 -0.69 7.45 -7.91
CA VAL A 15 -0.93 6.01 -8.12
C VAL A 15 -1.03 5.24 -6.79
N ALA A 16 -0.35 5.69 -5.73
CA ALA A 16 -0.45 5.07 -4.41
C ALA A 16 -1.85 5.24 -3.78
N LEU A 17 -2.51 6.37 -4.03
CA LEU A 17 -3.87 6.66 -3.54
C LEU A 17 -4.91 5.60 -3.93
N PRO A 18 -5.17 5.31 -5.22
CA PRO A 18 -6.16 4.30 -5.60
C PRO A 18 -5.81 2.90 -5.08
N MET A 19 -4.51 2.55 -5.02
CA MET A 19 -4.06 1.28 -4.45
C MET A 19 -4.42 1.17 -2.97
N THR A 20 -4.19 2.22 -2.18
CA THR A 20 -4.56 2.23 -0.76
C THR A 20 -6.06 2.19 -0.53
N VAL A 21 -6.86 2.83 -1.40
CA VAL A 21 -8.33 2.74 -1.36
C VAL A 21 -8.79 1.30 -1.61
N ILE A 22 -8.20 0.61 -2.59
CA ILE A 22 -8.51 -0.81 -2.88
C ILE A 22 -8.17 -1.68 -1.66
N ILE A 23 -7.01 -1.48 -1.04
CA ILE A 23 -6.60 -2.23 0.15
C ILE A 23 -7.57 -2.00 1.33
N LEU A 24 -7.94 -0.74 1.59
CA LEU A 24 -8.89 -0.39 2.64
C LEU A 24 -10.28 -0.98 2.36
N PHE A 25 -10.72 -0.95 1.10
CA PHE A 25 -11.97 -1.60 0.69
C PHE A 25 -11.92 -3.12 0.92
N CYS A 26 -10.79 -3.77 0.62
CA CYS A 26 -10.57 -5.17 0.98
C CYS A 26 -10.63 -5.41 2.49
N CYS A 27 -10.09 -4.51 3.33
CA CYS A 27 -10.23 -4.62 4.79
C CYS A 27 -11.69 -4.50 5.26
N TYR A 28 -12.52 -3.72 4.57
CA TYR A 28 -13.93 -3.54 4.93
C TYR A 28 -14.79 -4.75 4.54
N VAL A 29 -14.58 -5.29 3.34
CA VAL A 29 -15.37 -6.40 2.79
C VAL A 29 -14.89 -7.77 3.31
N ALA A 30 -13.59 -7.93 3.54
CA ALA A 30 -13.02 -9.22 3.90
C ALA A 30 -13.31 -9.58 5.37
N SER A 31 -13.93 -10.74 5.55
CA SER A 31 -14.09 -11.39 6.86
C SER A 31 -12.81 -12.09 7.35
N THR A 32 -11.74 -12.10 6.53
CA THR A 32 -10.45 -12.71 6.85
C THR A 32 -9.28 -11.78 6.52
N VAL A 33 -8.17 -11.97 7.24
CA VAL A 33 -7.00 -11.09 7.17
C VAL A 33 -6.14 -11.29 5.91
N HIS A 34 -6.38 -12.39 5.17
CA HIS A 34 -5.50 -12.83 4.08
C HIS A 34 -5.75 -12.06 2.78
N LEU A 35 -7.01 -11.73 2.49
CA LEU A 35 -7.42 -10.93 1.34
C LEU A 35 -6.75 -9.54 1.31
N PRO A 36 -6.84 -8.71 2.37
CA PRO A 36 -6.19 -7.42 2.37
C PRO A 36 -4.66 -7.52 2.32
N LEU A 37 -4.07 -8.56 2.91
CA LEU A 37 -2.62 -8.82 2.81
C LEU A 37 -2.16 -9.09 1.37
N LEU A 38 -2.94 -9.90 0.64
CA LEU A 38 -2.68 -10.18 -0.76
C LEU A 38 -2.86 -8.92 -1.62
N ALA A 39 -3.86 -8.09 -1.31
CA ALA A 39 -4.06 -6.79 -1.96
C ALA A 39 -2.86 -5.85 -1.73
N VAL A 40 -2.35 -5.74 -0.48
CA VAL A 40 -1.13 -4.96 -0.18
C VAL A 40 0.04 -5.45 -1.01
N MET A 41 0.23 -6.77 -1.09
CA MET A 41 1.33 -7.36 -1.84
C MET A 41 1.22 -7.04 -3.34
N LEU A 42 0.05 -7.22 -3.94
CA LEU A 42 -0.20 -6.93 -5.35
C LEU A 42 -0.02 -5.43 -5.66
N SER A 43 -0.54 -4.56 -4.80
CA SER A 43 -0.33 -3.11 -4.92
C SER A 43 1.14 -2.74 -4.83
N GLY A 44 1.89 -3.37 -3.89
CA GLY A 44 3.33 -3.22 -3.77
C GLY A 44 4.07 -3.65 -5.04
N VAL A 45 3.72 -4.81 -5.62
CA VAL A 45 4.28 -5.28 -6.90
C VAL A 45 3.98 -4.32 -8.04
N GLY A 46 2.74 -3.88 -8.18
CA GLY A 46 2.34 -2.93 -9.23
C GLY A 46 3.12 -1.62 -9.15
N ILE A 47 3.32 -1.10 -7.94
CA ILE A 47 4.06 0.13 -7.69
C ILE A 47 5.56 -0.05 -7.90
N GLY A 48 6.13 -1.17 -7.42
CA GLY A 48 7.52 -1.53 -7.64
C GLY A 48 7.85 -1.69 -9.13
N PHE A 49 6.91 -2.20 -9.91
CA PHE A 49 7.03 -2.34 -11.36
C PHE A 49 6.95 -0.97 -12.07
N LEU A 50 6.08 -0.07 -11.60
CA LEU A 50 5.93 1.27 -12.17
C LEU A 50 7.15 2.17 -11.89
N GLU A 51 7.71 2.10 -10.68
CA GLU A 51 8.91 2.86 -10.28
C GLU A 51 10.05 1.97 -9.75
N PRO A 52 10.87 1.37 -10.64
CA PRO A 52 11.94 0.45 -10.22
C PRO A 52 13.14 1.11 -9.52
N LYS A 53 13.24 2.45 -9.54
CA LYS A 53 14.32 3.23 -8.91
C LYS A 53 13.93 3.82 -7.55
N ARG A 54 12.65 4.16 -7.35
CA ARG A 54 12.12 4.80 -6.13
C ARG A 54 10.95 4.04 -5.49
N GLY A 55 10.72 2.78 -5.86
CA GLY A 55 9.63 1.95 -5.34
C GLY A 55 9.61 1.77 -3.82
N TRP A 56 10.77 1.80 -3.16
CA TRP A 56 10.88 1.81 -1.68
C TRP A 56 10.20 3.03 -1.00
N LEU A 57 10.17 4.17 -1.67
CA LEU A 57 9.65 5.43 -1.15
C LEU A 57 8.12 5.45 -1.30
N LEU A 58 7.61 4.81 -2.35
CA LEU A 58 6.19 4.56 -2.52
C LEU A 58 5.67 3.46 -1.59
N ALA A 59 6.47 2.43 -1.30
CA ALA A 59 6.12 1.45 -0.27
C ALA A 59 5.93 2.13 1.09
N LEU A 60 6.84 3.04 1.47
CA LEU A 60 6.67 3.88 2.67
C LEU A 60 5.41 4.76 2.61
N ALA A 61 5.09 5.33 1.45
CA ALA A 61 3.86 6.09 1.27
C ALA A 61 2.62 5.19 1.48
N ILE A 62 2.57 3.97 0.93
CA ILE A 62 1.47 3.03 1.14
C ILE A 62 1.32 2.68 2.61
N ILE A 63 2.43 2.45 3.33
CA ILE A 63 2.41 2.16 4.76
C ILE A 63 1.81 3.33 5.54
N LEU A 64 2.26 4.56 5.26
CA LEU A 64 1.71 5.77 5.88
C LEU A 64 0.22 5.96 5.57
N LEU A 65 -0.17 5.80 4.30
CA LEU A 65 -1.57 5.90 3.88
C LEU A 65 -2.44 4.80 4.48
N MET A 66 -1.93 3.58 4.65
CA MET A 66 -2.68 2.52 5.35
C MET A 66 -2.86 2.84 6.82
N PHE A 67 -1.86 3.41 7.47
CA PHE A 67 -1.98 3.85 8.87
C PHE A 67 -3.02 4.96 9.01
N LEU A 68 -2.98 5.95 8.11
CA LEU A 68 -3.98 7.03 8.04
C LEU A 68 -5.38 6.49 7.75
N GLY A 69 -5.49 5.59 6.77
CA GLY A 69 -6.74 4.96 6.36
C GLY A 69 -7.36 4.10 7.45
N ALA A 70 -6.56 3.36 8.20
CA ALA A 70 -7.00 2.60 9.37
C ALA A 70 -7.53 3.54 10.47
N PHE A 71 -6.86 4.68 10.71
CA PHE A 71 -7.31 5.69 11.67
C PHE A 71 -8.62 6.35 11.23
N LEU A 72 -8.74 6.71 9.96
CA LEU A 72 -9.96 7.26 9.35
C LEU A 72 -11.12 6.26 9.43
N MET A 73 -10.90 5.00 9.05
CA MET A 73 -11.95 3.97 9.15
C MET A 73 -12.41 3.75 10.59
N LYS A 74 -11.49 3.73 11.56
CA LYS A 74 -11.84 3.63 12.99
C LYS A 74 -12.67 4.82 13.47
N THR A 75 -12.44 6.01 12.91
CA THR A 75 -13.09 7.25 13.35
C THR A 75 -14.44 7.48 12.68
N TYR A 76 -14.57 7.15 11.40
CA TYR A 76 -15.73 7.54 10.58
C TYR A 76 -16.64 6.38 10.17
N LEU A 77 -16.19 5.12 10.25
CA LEU A 77 -17.00 3.96 9.89
C LEU A 77 -17.40 3.14 11.12
N PRO A 78 -18.67 2.68 11.21
CA PRO A 78 -19.08 1.73 12.24
C PRO A 78 -18.51 0.35 11.93
N LEU A 79 -17.28 0.09 12.38
CA LEU A 79 -16.62 -1.19 12.25
C LEU A 79 -17.02 -2.13 13.40
N THR A 80 -17.24 -3.39 13.07
CA THR A 80 -17.39 -4.45 14.10
C THR A 80 -16.05 -4.69 14.80
N VAL A 81 -16.05 -5.13 16.06
CA VAL A 81 -14.82 -5.41 16.85
C VAL A 81 -13.81 -6.28 16.06
N LYS A 82 -14.28 -7.33 15.39
CA LYS A 82 -13.44 -8.16 14.50
C LYS A 82 -12.79 -7.36 13.36
N GLN A 83 -13.55 -6.48 12.69
CA GLN A 83 -13.01 -5.69 11.58
C GLN A 83 -11.96 -4.68 12.05
N VAL A 84 -12.09 -4.15 13.27
CA VAL A 84 -11.09 -3.27 13.88
C VAL A 84 -9.79 -4.04 14.12
N GLU A 85 -9.85 -5.20 14.75
CA GLU A 85 -8.67 -6.03 15.03
C GLU A 85 -7.97 -6.46 13.72
N HIS A 86 -8.74 -6.85 12.70
CA HIS A 86 -8.21 -7.23 11.40
C HIS A 86 -7.53 -6.04 10.71
N THR A 87 -8.14 -4.86 10.73
CA THR A 87 -7.59 -3.66 10.10
C THR A 87 -6.30 -3.22 10.79
N GLN A 88 -6.25 -3.30 12.12
CA GLN A 88 -5.03 -3.00 12.88
C GLN A 88 -3.92 -4.01 12.57
N PHE A 89 -4.23 -5.31 12.56
CA PHE A 89 -3.25 -6.34 12.21
C PHE A 89 -2.69 -6.12 10.81
N VAL A 90 -3.55 -5.88 9.82
CA VAL A 90 -3.12 -5.58 8.45
C VAL A 90 -2.26 -4.32 8.44
N ALA A 91 -2.68 -3.23 9.09
CA ALA A 91 -1.92 -1.98 9.12
C ALA A 91 -0.50 -2.16 9.70
N TYR A 92 -0.35 -2.94 10.78
CA TYR A 92 0.96 -3.25 11.35
C TYR A 92 1.79 -4.17 10.46
N LEU A 93 1.17 -5.16 9.82
CA LEU A 93 1.88 -6.14 9.01
C LEU A 93 2.12 -5.69 7.57
N THR A 94 1.47 -4.60 7.12
CA THR A 94 1.56 -4.01 5.77
C THR A 94 2.99 -3.68 5.35
N PHE A 95 3.88 -3.39 6.31
CA PHE A 95 5.28 -3.10 6.02
C PHE A 95 5.94 -4.23 5.23
N PHE A 96 5.77 -5.49 5.65
CA PHE A 96 6.42 -6.62 4.98
C PHE A 96 5.94 -6.77 3.53
N PRO A 97 4.64 -7.00 3.24
CA PRO A 97 4.18 -7.20 1.87
C PRO A 97 4.38 -5.99 0.97
N ALA A 98 4.33 -4.76 1.50
CA ALA A 98 4.59 -3.56 0.72
C ALA A 98 6.06 -3.48 0.27
N PHE A 99 7.00 -3.81 1.16
CA PHE A 99 8.42 -3.87 0.82
C PHE A 99 8.76 -5.04 -0.10
N THR A 100 8.29 -6.25 0.23
CA THR A 100 8.56 -7.44 -0.60
C THR A 100 7.92 -7.30 -1.97
N GLY A 101 6.68 -6.80 -2.02
CA GLY A 101 5.98 -6.51 -3.28
C GLY A 101 6.70 -5.44 -4.09
N GLY A 102 7.06 -4.32 -3.47
CA GLY A 102 7.83 -3.25 -4.12
C GLY A 102 9.16 -3.74 -4.70
N PHE A 103 9.91 -4.51 -3.93
CA PHE A 103 11.17 -5.11 -4.37
C PHE A 103 10.95 -6.08 -5.54
N LEU A 104 9.96 -6.96 -5.43
CA LEU A 104 9.66 -7.97 -6.45
C LEU A 104 9.15 -7.34 -7.74
N GLY A 105 8.31 -6.31 -7.67
CA GLY A 105 7.89 -5.53 -8.82
C GLY A 105 9.05 -4.82 -9.52
N SER A 106 9.95 -4.21 -8.75
CA SER A 106 11.15 -3.56 -9.29
C SER A 106 12.11 -4.55 -9.93
N PHE A 107 12.26 -5.73 -9.33
CA PHE A 107 13.05 -6.83 -9.89
C PHE A 107 12.45 -7.34 -11.20
N LEU A 108 11.13 -7.59 -11.23
CA LEU A 108 10.40 -8.01 -12.44
C LEU A 108 10.56 -7.00 -13.57
N LYS A 109 10.41 -5.69 -13.29
CA LYS A 109 10.59 -4.66 -14.32
C LYS A 109 12.00 -4.67 -14.91
N ARG A 110 13.03 -4.81 -14.06
CA ARG A 110 14.43 -4.90 -14.50
C ARG A 110 14.72 -6.18 -15.28
N ALA A 111 14.05 -7.28 -14.95
CA ALA A 111 14.16 -8.53 -15.68
C ALA A 111 13.44 -8.50 -17.05
N LEU A 112 12.35 -7.73 -17.16
CA LEU A 112 11.56 -7.58 -18.39
C LEU A 112 12.02 -6.44 -19.32
N GLY A 113 12.86 -5.51 -18.85
CA GLY A 113 13.38 -4.35 -19.62
C GLY A 113 13.00 -3.01 -19.02
#